data_AF-A0A0Q9TMU2-F1
#
_entry.id   AF-A0A0Q9TMU2-F1
#
_cell.length_a   1.000
_cell.length_b   1.000
_cell.length_c   1.000
_cell.angle_alpha   90.00
_cell.angle_beta   90.00
_cell.angle_gamma   90.00
#
_symmetry.space_group_name_H-M   'P 1'
#
loop_
_entity.id
_entity.type
_entity.pdbx_description
1 polymer ?
#
loop_
_entity_poly.entity_id
_entity_poly.type
_entity_poly.pdbx_seq_one_letter_code
_entity_poly.pdbx_strand_id
1 'polypeptide(L)'
;MISHGGAGTPPGRPEARAEVEVAVSPDRAFEAFTAEISEWWVPGPINFFDARRSPTMRVECRPGGRVLEVYPDGELVIAEITVWEPGVRLSYRGIVDDSQTDVSFDRSPAGTTVRLHQYLRDDGDRAFLFWPNVIGWLVSWCDDDRQPDAAPPSHPTAQLDRNHGGSAMTDPVEILRTARTVVLHDWPSEDVPNALVGAGLDITFQGGPQPDDLYVTRLVDGRQETERVSGLPDHADIVYSHRPIDDMPRLLEEARRLGASTLWHQSGLDERGEKDPAGVHLTEAEADQRAALAHEVGVDFVSAPYIVEAAAAVRGR
;
A
#
# COMPACT_ATOMS: atom_id res chain seq x y z
N MET A 1 16.95 23.08 48.09
CA MET A 1 15.80 22.18 48.29
C MET A 1 14.72 22.65 47.33
N ILE A 2 14.71 22.12 46.11
CA ILE A 2 13.67 22.41 45.12
C ILE A 2 13.28 21.04 44.54
N SER A 3 12.18 20.50 45.07
CA SER A 3 11.52 19.31 44.55
C SER A 3 10.96 19.62 43.16
N HIS A 4 11.29 18.78 42.18
CA HIS A 4 10.50 18.65 40.95
C HIS A 4 9.88 17.27 40.96
N GLY A 5 8.66 17.20 41.51
CA GLY A 5 7.75 16.10 41.26
C GLY A 5 7.08 16.35 39.91
N GLY A 6 7.37 15.50 38.95
CA GLY A 6 6.61 15.31 37.73
C GLY A 6 6.65 13.82 37.44
N ALA A 7 5.74 13.06 38.06
CA ALA A 7 5.47 11.70 37.65
C ALA A 7 4.93 11.77 36.23
N GLY A 8 5.77 11.48 35.24
CA GLY A 8 5.33 11.29 33.88
C GLY A 8 4.30 10.17 33.87
N THR A 9 3.12 10.44 33.30
CA THR A 9 2.17 9.39 32.93
C THR A 9 2.97 8.34 32.15
N PRO A 10 3.00 7.07 32.57
CA PRO A 10 3.66 6.04 31.77
C PRO A 10 3.03 6.06 30.37
N PRO A 11 3.82 5.88 29.30
CA PRO A 11 3.24 5.78 27.97
C PRO A 11 2.13 4.74 28.00
N GLY A 12 0.95 5.11 27.52
CA GLY A 12 -0.19 4.20 27.44
C GLY A 12 0.18 2.98 26.60
N ARG A 13 -0.53 1.86 26.82
CA ARG A 13 -0.39 0.66 25.99
C ARG A 13 -0.44 1.02 24.50
N PRO A 14 0.38 0.40 23.63
CA PRO A 14 0.26 0.60 22.18
C PRO A 14 -1.17 0.34 21.70
N GLU A 15 -1.79 1.34 21.08
CA GLU A 15 -3.12 1.21 20.50
C GLU A 15 -3.29 2.12 19.28
N ALA A 16 -4.17 1.71 18.38
CA ALA A 16 -4.60 2.47 17.23
C ALA A 16 -6.13 2.46 17.15
N ARG A 17 -6.69 3.57 16.69
CA ARG A 17 -8.12 3.72 16.45
C ARG A 17 -8.33 4.27 15.06
N ALA A 18 -9.38 3.82 14.41
CA ALA A 18 -9.78 4.33 13.11
C ALA A 18 -11.31 4.36 13.04
N GLU A 19 -11.84 5.33 12.29
CA GLU A 19 -13.27 5.51 12.11
C GLU A 19 -13.53 5.96 10.67
N VAL A 20 -14.50 5.33 10.02
CA VAL A 20 -14.97 5.70 8.69
C VAL A 20 -16.48 5.66 8.63
N GLU A 21 -17.08 6.46 7.74
CA GLU A 21 -18.49 6.35 7.40
C GLU A 21 -18.66 5.72 6.02
N VAL A 22 -19.62 4.81 5.89
CA VAL A 22 -19.97 4.16 4.62
C VAL A 22 -21.47 4.31 4.36
N ALA A 23 -21.83 4.52 3.08
CA ALA A 23 -23.21 4.81 2.67
C ALA A 23 -24.13 3.57 2.57
N VAL A 24 -23.84 2.53 3.35
CA VAL A 24 -24.60 1.25 3.36
C VAL A 24 -25.13 0.92 4.76
N SER A 25 -26.05 -0.06 4.86
CA SER A 25 -26.58 -0.52 6.14
C SER A 25 -25.51 -1.23 6.99
N PRO A 26 -25.69 -1.33 8.33
CA PRO A 26 -24.71 -2.02 9.18
C PRO A 26 -24.49 -3.49 8.79
N ASP A 27 -25.56 -4.20 8.39
CA ASP A 27 -25.46 -5.58 7.92
C ASP A 27 -24.60 -5.69 6.65
N ARG A 28 -24.76 -4.74 5.72
CA ARG A 28 -24.00 -4.71 4.48
C ARG A 28 -22.55 -4.29 4.70
N ALA A 29 -22.31 -3.30 5.56
CA ALA A 29 -20.96 -2.90 5.97
C ALA A 29 -20.21 -4.06 6.65
N PHE A 30 -20.91 -4.85 7.47
CA PHE A 30 -20.35 -6.04 8.10
C PHE A 30 -20.03 -7.14 7.10
N GLU A 31 -20.92 -7.40 6.13
CA GLU A 31 -20.68 -8.36 5.05
C GLU A 31 -19.49 -7.95 4.19
N ALA A 32 -19.45 -6.69 3.76
CA ALA A 32 -18.32 -6.12 3.03
C ALA A 32 -17.01 -6.27 3.83
N PHE A 33 -17.01 -5.90 5.11
CA PHE A 33 -15.83 -5.99 5.97
C PHE A 33 -15.30 -7.44 6.11
N THR A 34 -16.19 -8.43 6.08
CA THR A 34 -15.84 -9.82 6.42
C THR A 34 -15.78 -10.73 5.21
N ALA A 35 -16.91 -11.00 4.57
CA ALA A 35 -17.02 -11.94 3.46
C ALA A 35 -16.31 -11.45 2.20
N GLU A 36 -16.20 -10.14 2.03
CA GLU A 36 -15.63 -9.50 0.84
C GLU A 36 -14.27 -8.85 1.13
N ILE A 37 -13.66 -9.20 2.27
CA ILE A 37 -12.35 -8.66 2.65
C ILE A 37 -11.30 -8.88 1.55
N SER A 38 -11.37 -9.97 0.80
CA SER A 38 -10.45 -10.24 -0.33
C SER A 38 -10.54 -9.19 -1.44
N GLU A 39 -11.67 -8.52 -1.57
CA GLU A 39 -11.97 -7.63 -2.70
C GLU A 39 -11.51 -6.18 -2.44
N TRP A 40 -11.49 -5.74 -1.18
CA TRP A 40 -11.07 -4.39 -0.81
C TRP A 40 -9.76 -4.35 -0.01
N TRP A 41 -9.31 -5.48 0.55
CA TRP A 41 -8.03 -5.60 1.22
C TRP A 41 -6.92 -5.84 0.19
N VAL A 42 -6.41 -4.73 -0.35
CA VAL A 42 -5.41 -4.76 -1.42
C VAL A 42 -4.09 -5.36 -0.91
N PRO A 43 -3.52 -6.36 -1.59
CA PRO A 43 -2.17 -6.86 -1.32
C PRO A 43 -1.13 -5.75 -1.32
N GLY A 44 -0.49 -5.54 -0.18
CA GLY A 44 0.57 -4.55 0.00
C GLY A 44 1.56 -4.97 1.10
N PRO A 45 2.78 -4.41 1.10
CA PRO A 45 3.83 -4.79 2.05
C PRO A 45 3.55 -4.41 3.51
N ILE A 46 2.58 -3.50 3.76
CA ILE A 46 2.24 -3.00 5.09
C ILE A 46 1.19 -3.89 5.79
N ASN A 47 0.37 -4.60 5.01
CA ASN A 47 -0.85 -5.27 5.48
C ASN A 47 -0.90 -6.77 5.14
N PHE A 48 0.23 -7.34 4.71
CA PHE A 48 0.46 -8.79 4.55
C PHE A 48 1.83 -9.22 5.09
N PHE A 49 1.91 -10.43 5.65
CA PHE A 49 3.17 -11.02 6.14
C PHE A 49 4.10 -11.47 5.00
N ASP A 50 3.54 -11.88 3.85
CA ASP A 50 4.31 -12.12 2.63
C ASP A 50 3.49 -11.76 1.38
N ALA A 51 3.39 -10.46 1.09
CA ALA A 51 2.65 -9.94 -0.06
C ALA A 51 3.12 -10.52 -1.42
N ARG A 52 4.35 -11.05 -1.51
CA ARG A 52 4.95 -11.64 -2.73
C ARG A 52 4.24 -12.91 -3.17
N ARG A 53 3.61 -13.62 -2.24
CA ARG A 53 2.85 -14.84 -2.58
C ARG A 53 1.45 -14.52 -3.10
N SER A 54 1.16 -13.26 -3.47
CA SER A 54 -0.16 -12.76 -3.85
C SER A 54 -1.28 -13.27 -2.92
N PRO A 55 -1.14 -13.07 -1.61
CA PRO A 55 -2.12 -13.55 -0.65
C PRO A 55 -3.47 -12.85 -0.82
N THR A 56 -4.53 -13.59 -0.54
CA THR A 56 -5.86 -13.00 -0.31
C THR A 56 -6.20 -13.08 1.17
N MET A 57 -6.83 -12.05 1.72
CA MET A 57 -7.42 -12.15 3.04
C MET A 57 -8.66 -13.05 3.01
N ARG A 58 -8.84 -13.84 4.06
CA ARG A 58 -10.07 -14.62 4.26
C ARG A 58 -10.48 -14.60 5.72
N VAL A 59 -11.76 -14.29 5.95
CA VAL A 59 -12.40 -14.39 7.27
C VAL A 59 -13.34 -15.59 7.27
N GLU A 60 -13.12 -16.55 8.17
CA GLU A 60 -14.10 -17.60 8.41
C GLU A 60 -15.27 -17.04 9.22
N CYS A 61 -16.37 -16.72 8.54
CA CYS A 61 -17.49 -15.93 9.06
C CYS A 61 -18.37 -16.66 10.11
N ARG A 62 -17.79 -17.01 11.27
CA ARG A 62 -18.43 -17.73 12.38
C ARG A 62 -17.72 -17.47 13.72
N PRO A 63 -18.39 -17.68 14.88
CA PRO A 63 -17.70 -17.72 16.17
C PRO A 63 -16.57 -18.75 16.18
N GLY A 64 -15.40 -18.38 16.73
CA GLY A 64 -14.19 -19.22 16.69
C GLY A 64 -13.66 -19.46 15.27
N GLY A 65 -14.07 -18.63 14.30
CA GLY A 65 -13.48 -18.56 12.98
C GLY A 65 -12.11 -17.90 13.01
N ARG A 66 -11.40 -17.96 11.88
CA ARG A 66 -10.04 -17.46 11.72
C ARG A 66 -10.00 -16.31 10.72
N VAL A 67 -9.07 -15.39 10.95
CA VAL A 67 -8.62 -14.41 9.95
C VAL A 67 -7.31 -14.94 9.36
N LEU A 68 -7.26 -15.06 8.03
CA LEU A 68 -6.22 -15.80 7.31
C LEU A 68 -5.62 -14.93 6.21
N GLU A 69 -4.30 -15.06 6.03
CA GLU A 69 -3.67 -14.86 4.72
C GLU A 69 -3.65 -16.19 3.99
N VAL A 70 -4.30 -16.24 2.83
CA VAL A 70 -4.34 -17.43 1.97
C VAL A 70 -3.36 -17.22 0.83
N TYR A 71 -2.39 -18.12 0.73
CA TYR A 71 -1.38 -18.16 -0.32
C TYR A 71 -1.62 -19.35 -1.27
N PRO A 72 -1.02 -19.37 -2.48
CA PRO A 72 -1.14 -20.49 -3.42
C PRO A 72 -0.73 -21.87 -2.85
N ASP A 73 0.21 -21.88 -1.91
CA ASP A 73 0.84 -23.08 -1.34
C ASP A 73 0.62 -23.23 0.17
N GLY A 74 -0.29 -22.45 0.78
CA GLY A 74 -0.63 -22.61 2.19
C GLY A 74 -1.45 -21.45 2.76
N GLU A 75 -1.67 -21.49 4.08
CA GLU A 75 -2.45 -20.47 4.79
C GLU A 75 -1.72 -20.07 6.07
N LEU A 76 -1.69 -18.78 6.37
CA LEU A 76 -1.23 -18.24 7.64
C LEU A 76 -2.44 -17.76 8.44
N VAL A 77 -2.58 -18.26 9.67
CA VAL A 77 -3.61 -17.78 10.59
C VAL A 77 -3.12 -16.53 11.30
N ILE A 78 -3.72 -15.38 10.99
CA ILE A 78 -3.38 -14.09 11.59
C ILE A 78 -4.05 -13.95 12.95
N ALA A 79 -5.33 -14.30 13.05
CA ALA A 79 -6.13 -14.07 14.24
C ALA A 79 -7.26 -15.08 14.42
N GLU A 80 -7.75 -15.21 15.66
CA GLU A 80 -8.93 -15.98 16.01
C GLU A 80 -10.09 -15.05 16.41
N ILE A 81 -11.28 -15.27 15.86
CA ILE A 81 -12.49 -14.50 16.14
C ILE A 81 -13.02 -14.85 17.53
N THR A 82 -13.06 -13.84 18.40
CA THR A 82 -13.55 -13.93 19.78
C THR A 82 -15.00 -13.45 19.92
N VAL A 83 -15.46 -12.54 19.05
CA VAL A 83 -16.85 -12.07 18.99
C VAL A 83 -17.30 -12.00 17.55
N TRP A 84 -18.49 -12.55 17.27
CA TRP A 84 -19.11 -12.54 15.95
C TRP A 84 -20.60 -12.20 16.09
N GLU A 85 -20.94 -10.94 15.87
CA GLU A 85 -22.30 -10.40 15.92
C GLU A 85 -22.58 -9.67 14.60
N PRO A 86 -23.16 -10.34 13.60
CA PRO A 86 -23.42 -9.76 12.29
C PRO A 86 -24.13 -8.40 12.37
N GLY A 87 -23.60 -7.42 11.64
CA GLY A 87 -24.13 -6.05 11.59
C GLY A 87 -23.90 -5.21 12.85
N VAL A 88 -23.24 -5.75 13.87
CA VAL A 88 -23.08 -5.08 15.18
C VAL A 88 -21.62 -5.02 15.60
N ARG A 89 -20.96 -6.18 15.73
CA ARG A 89 -19.61 -6.26 16.29
C ARG A 89 -18.83 -7.46 15.75
N LEU A 90 -17.55 -7.21 15.51
CA LEU A 90 -16.55 -8.23 15.26
C LEU A 90 -15.37 -7.98 16.21
N SER A 91 -14.90 -9.02 16.88
CA SER A 91 -13.65 -8.96 17.64
C SER A 91 -12.80 -10.17 17.34
N TYR A 92 -11.49 -9.98 17.24
CA TYR A 92 -10.54 -11.08 17.09
C TYR A 92 -9.23 -10.78 17.80
N ARG A 93 -8.55 -11.87 18.16
CA ARG A 93 -7.29 -11.90 18.89
C ARG A 93 -6.17 -12.30 17.93
N GLY A 94 -5.11 -11.50 17.88
CA GLY A 94 -3.90 -11.81 17.13
C GLY A 94 -3.25 -13.13 17.57
N ILE A 95 -2.75 -13.89 16.60
CA ILE A 95 -1.94 -15.10 16.77
C ILE A 95 -0.48 -14.82 16.37
N VAL A 96 -0.29 -14.03 15.32
CA VAL A 96 1.02 -13.58 14.81
C VAL A 96 1.58 -12.36 15.55
N ASP A 97 0.70 -11.68 16.28
CA ASP A 97 0.99 -10.66 17.28
C ASP A 97 0.09 -10.85 18.51
N ASP A 98 0.28 -10.02 19.53
CA ASP A 98 -0.50 -10.04 20.77
C ASP A 98 -1.57 -8.94 20.79
N SER A 99 -2.08 -8.55 19.61
CA SER A 99 -3.11 -7.52 19.52
C SER A 99 -4.50 -8.08 19.82
N GLN A 100 -5.38 -7.21 20.29
CA GLN A 100 -6.83 -7.37 20.26
C GLN A 100 -7.38 -6.34 19.30
N THR A 101 -8.26 -6.75 18.38
CA THR A 101 -9.03 -5.83 17.54
C THR A 101 -10.51 -5.94 17.86
N ASP A 102 -11.14 -4.79 18.01
CA ASP A 102 -12.58 -4.61 18.21
C ASP A 102 -13.11 -3.70 17.09
N VAL A 103 -14.15 -4.16 16.39
CA VAL A 103 -14.82 -3.45 15.30
C VAL A 103 -16.31 -3.32 15.63
N SER A 104 -16.86 -2.10 15.57
CA SER A 104 -18.31 -1.85 15.68
C SER A 104 -18.89 -1.28 14.40
N PHE A 105 -20.16 -1.60 14.15
CA PHE A 105 -20.93 -1.17 13.00
C PHE A 105 -22.16 -0.41 13.49
N ASP A 106 -22.01 0.89 13.74
CA ASP A 106 -23.05 1.71 14.33
C ASP A 106 -23.87 2.40 13.24
N ARG A 107 -25.20 2.30 13.30
CA ARG A 107 -26.08 3.03 12.38
C ARG A 107 -25.86 4.54 12.49
N SER A 108 -25.66 5.21 11.36
CA SER A 108 -25.59 6.67 11.26
C SER A 108 -26.65 7.21 10.29
N PRO A 109 -26.91 8.53 10.26
CA PRO A 109 -27.82 9.11 9.27
C PRO A 109 -27.37 8.92 7.82
N ALA A 110 -26.06 8.79 7.57
CA ALA A 110 -25.48 8.59 6.25
C ALA A 110 -25.39 7.11 5.84
N GLY A 111 -25.56 6.19 6.78
CA GLY A 111 -25.46 4.74 6.56
C GLY A 111 -24.95 4.05 7.82
N THR A 112 -23.64 3.79 7.85
CA THR A 112 -22.96 3.12 8.97
C THR A 112 -21.65 3.81 9.30
N THR A 113 -21.40 4.04 10.59
CA THR A 113 -20.08 4.38 11.10
C THR A 113 -19.38 3.09 11.54
N VAL A 114 -18.24 2.79 10.90
CA VAL A 114 -17.40 1.64 11.25
C VAL A 114 -16.27 2.15 12.14
N ARG A 115 -16.19 1.64 13.38
CA ARG A 115 -15.15 2.03 14.34
C ARG A 115 -14.26 0.85 14.66
N LEU A 116 -12.96 1.10 14.67
CA LEU A 116 -11.95 0.12 15.00
C LEU A 116 -11.11 0.58 16.17
N HIS A 117 -10.84 -0.34 17.08
CA HIS A 117 -9.86 -0.19 18.13
C HIS A 117 -8.98 -1.43 18.14
N GLN A 118 -7.71 -1.24 17.83
CA GLN A 118 -6.70 -2.28 17.96
C GLN A 118 -5.72 -1.88 19.07
N TYR A 119 -5.38 -2.80 19.96
CA TYR A 119 -4.46 -2.53 21.07
C TYR A 119 -3.65 -3.76 21.44
N LEU A 120 -2.46 -3.52 21.99
CA LEU A 120 -1.67 -4.55 22.65
C LEU A 120 -2.42 -5.06 23.89
N ARG A 121 -2.58 -6.38 23.97
CA ARG A 121 -3.16 -7.03 25.15
C ARG A 121 -2.22 -6.91 26.36
N ASP A 122 -2.81 -6.93 27.55
CA ASP A 122 -2.06 -6.79 28.81
C ASP A 122 -1.05 -7.93 29.05
N ASP A 123 -1.27 -9.09 28.43
CA ASP A 123 -0.41 -10.28 28.48
C ASP A 123 0.49 -10.43 27.24
N GLY A 124 0.58 -9.37 26.43
CA GLY A 124 1.30 -9.35 25.16
C GLY A 124 2.55 -8.48 25.16
N ASP A 125 3.45 -8.79 24.25
CA ASP A 125 4.70 -8.04 24.06
C ASP A 125 4.69 -7.19 22.78
N ARG A 126 3.84 -7.52 21.79
CA ARG A 126 3.88 -6.88 20.46
C ARG A 126 2.50 -6.75 19.80
N ALA A 127 2.24 -5.63 19.12
CA ALA A 127 1.05 -5.42 18.29
C ALA A 127 1.39 -4.70 16.98
N PHE A 128 0.83 -5.15 15.86
CA PHE A 128 0.96 -4.52 14.55
C PHE A 128 -0.26 -3.62 14.29
N LEU A 129 -0.05 -2.31 14.38
CA LEU A 129 -1.13 -1.31 14.36
C LEU A 129 -1.27 -0.64 12.98
N PHE A 130 -1.97 -1.30 12.06
CA PHE A 130 -2.06 -0.86 10.65
C PHE A 130 -3.45 -0.39 10.20
N TRP A 131 -4.50 -0.57 11.02
CA TRP A 131 -5.89 -0.23 10.65
C TRP A 131 -6.12 1.20 10.15
N PRO A 132 -5.52 2.25 10.74
CA PRO A 132 -5.69 3.62 10.23
C PRO A 132 -5.27 3.80 8.77
N ASN A 133 -4.36 2.95 8.26
CA ASN A 133 -3.83 3.06 6.91
C ASN A 133 -4.68 2.32 5.87
N VAL A 134 -5.52 1.37 6.29
CA VAL A 134 -6.25 0.46 5.37
C VAL A 134 -7.77 0.64 5.40
N ILE A 135 -8.34 1.13 6.51
CA ILE A 135 -9.80 1.16 6.67
C ILE A 135 -10.51 2.06 5.66
N GLY A 136 -9.82 3.08 5.12
CA GLY A 136 -10.37 3.95 4.09
C GLY A 136 -10.77 3.19 2.81
N TRP A 137 -10.16 2.04 2.53
CA TRP A 137 -10.46 1.23 1.35
C TRP A 137 -11.87 0.62 1.39
N LEU A 138 -12.38 0.33 2.59
CA LEU A 138 -13.75 -0.14 2.78
C LEU A 138 -14.78 0.89 2.31
N VAL A 139 -14.49 2.19 2.47
CA VAL A 139 -15.36 3.28 2.02
C VAL A 139 -15.50 3.23 0.50
N SER A 140 -14.36 3.18 -0.20
CA SER A 140 -14.36 3.09 -1.66
C SER A 140 -15.07 1.83 -2.19
N TRP A 141 -15.00 0.72 -1.46
CA TRP A 141 -15.71 -0.52 -1.82
C TRP A 141 -17.22 -0.41 -1.62
N CYS A 142 -17.66 0.24 -0.53
CA CYS A 142 -19.09 0.45 -0.27
C CYS A 142 -19.73 1.51 -1.17
N ASP A 143 -18.95 2.47 -1.68
CA ASP A 143 -19.41 3.58 -2.52
C ASP A 143 -19.48 3.24 -4.02
N ASP A 144 -18.92 2.12 -4.48
CA ASP A 144 -18.97 1.73 -5.89
C ASP A 144 -20.35 1.14 -6.26
N ASP A 145 -21.14 1.92 -7.02
CA ASP A 145 -22.46 1.54 -7.54
C ASP A 145 -22.41 0.39 -8.58
N ARG A 146 -21.22 -0.09 -8.96
CA ARG A 146 -21.04 -1.25 -9.85
C ARG A 146 -20.95 -2.56 -9.08
N GLN A 147 -22.09 -3.04 -8.59
CA GLN A 147 -22.26 -4.45 -8.29
C GLN A 147 -23.15 -5.10 -9.36
N PRO A 148 -22.60 -5.76 -10.40
CA PRO A 148 -23.42 -6.51 -11.33
C PRO A 148 -23.44 -8.01 -10.98
N ASP A 149 -24.64 -8.51 -10.76
CA ASP A 149 -24.99 -9.85 -11.23
C ASP A 149 -24.62 -9.95 -12.74
N ALA A 150 -23.86 -10.98 -13.12
CA ALA A 150 -23.53 -11.47 -14.49
C ALA A 150 -22.51 -10.73 -15.42
N ALA A 151 -21.41 -11.47 -15.71
CA ALA A 151 -20.58 -11.65 -16.94
C ALA A 151 -20.12 -10.45 -17.84
N PRO A 152 -18.86 -10.47 -18.37
CA PRO A 152 -18.30 -9.35 -19.15
C PRO A 152 -18.46 -9.48 -20.68
N PRO A 153 -18.53 -8.35 -21.43
CA PRO A 153 -18.22 -8.32 -22.86
C PRO A 153 -16.86 -7.66 -23.18
N SER A 154 -16.28 -8.10 -24.29
CA SER A 154 -14.95 -7.86 -24.84
C SER A 154 -14.72 -6.44 -25.39
N HIS A 155 -13.48 -5.92 -25.28
CA HIS A 155 -13.02 -4.70 -25.98
C HIS A 155 -12.27 -5.02 -27.30
N PRO A 156 -12.47 -4.22 -28.37
CA PRO A 156 -11.56 -4.14 -29.50
C PRO A 156 -10.53 -3.01 -29.34
N THR A 157 -9.35 -3.25 -29.91
CA THR A 157 -8.13 -2.44 -29.92
C THR A 157 -8.26 -1.18 -30.78
N ALA A 158 -7.72 -0.04 -30.33
CA ALA A 158 -7.43 1.09 -31.22
C ALA A 158 -6.14 1.81 -30.81
N GLN A 159 -5.33 2.03 -31.84
CA GLN A 159 -4.00 2.60 -31.93
C GLN A 159 -4.03 4.12 -31.79
N LEU A 160 -3.05 4.72 -31.11
CA LEU A 160 -2.92 6.18 -30.98
C LEU A 160 -1.64 6.70 -31.67
N ASP A 161 -1.87 7.70 -32.51
CA ASP A 161 -0.90 8.50 -33.25
C ASP A 161 -0.09 9.41 -32.32
N ARG A 162 1.18 9.62 -32.68
CA ARG A 162 2.12 10.55 -32.03
C ARG A 162 1.93 11.97 -32.53
N ASN A 163 1.93 12.92 -31.60
CA ASN A 163 2.87 14.05 -31.46
C ASN A 163 2.17 15.23 -30.79
N HIS A 164 2.83 15.87 -29.82
CA HIS A 164 3.20 17.29 -29.74
C HIS A 164 4.04 17.49 -28.47
N GLY A 165 5.11 18.31 -28.52
CA GLY A 165 6.09 18.45 -27.45
C GLY A 165 6.04 19.79 -26.71
N GLY A 166 6.84 19.90 -25.63
CA GLY A 166 7.27 21.19 -25.08
C GLY A 166 7.41 21.30 -23.56
N SER A 167 8.38 20.62 -22.95
CA SER A 167 9.27 21.14 -21.89
C SER A 167 10.34 20.06 -21.67
N ALA A 168 11.51 20.38 -21.12
CA ALA A 168 12.60 19.41 -20.96
C ALA A 168 12.25 18.35 -19.89
N MET A 169 11.36 17.42 -20.24
CA MET A 169 11.09 16.22 -19.47
C MET A 169 12.36 15.37 -19.46
N THR A 170 12.90 15.12 -18.28
CA THR A 170 13.94 14.11 -18.09
C THR A 170 13.43 12.80 -18.68
N ASP A 171 14.12 12.26 -19.69
CA ASP A 171 13.69 11.05 -20.41
C ASP A 171 13.59 9.88 -19.42
N PRO A 172 12.39 9.33 -19.17
CA PRO A 172 12.20 8.29 -18.16
C PRO A 172 13.01 7.02 -18.42
N VAL A 173 13.32 6.72 -19.68
CA VAL A 173 14.18 5.58 -20.04
C VAL A 173 15.64 5.88 -19.73
N GLU A 174 16.12 7.11 -19.95
CA GLU A 174 17.48 7.50 -19.55
C GLU A 174 17.63 7.53 -18.04
N ILE A 175 16.62 7.96 -17.28
CA ILE A 175 16.62 7.91 -15.80
C ILE A 175 16.90 6.48 -15.34
N LEU A 176 16.07 5.52 -15.76
CA LEU A 176 16.23 4.10 -15.40
C LEU A 176 17.53 3.52 -15.93
N ARG A 177 18.02 3.99 -17.08
CA ARG A 177 19.32 3.59 -17.60
C ARG A 177 20.44 4.11 -16.68
N THR A 178 20.44 5.35 -16.24
CA THR A 178 21.54 5.86 -15.41
C THR A 178 21.47 5.40 -13.96
N ALA A 179 20.27 5.09 -13.47
CA ALA A 179 20.03 4.62 -12.11
C ALA A 179 20.62 3.22 -11.87
N ARG A 180 20.96 2.98 -10.61
CA ARG A 180 21.43 1.72 -10.06
C ARG A 180 20.60 1.30 -8.86
N THR A 181 20.17 2.24 -8.03
CA THR A 181 19.43 1.95 -6.80
C THR A 181 18.06 2.62 -6.79
N VAL A 182 17.04 1.87 -6.36
CA VAL A 182 15.67 2.34 -6.23
C VAL A 182 15.13 1.98 -4.86
N VAL A 183 14.45 2.92 -4.20
CA VAL A 183 13.63 2.64 -3.03
C VAL A 183 12.16 2.60 -3.46
N LEU A 184 11.47 1.48 -3.24
CA LEU A 184 10.06 1.29 -3.59
C LEU A 184 9.17 1.49 -2.36
N HIS A 185 8.21 2.41 -2.46
CA HIS A 185 7.10 2.55 -1.52
C HIS A 185 5.79 2.22 -2.19
N ASP A 186 5.20 1.08 -1.85
CA ASP A 186 3.93 0.63 -2.42
C ASP A 186 3.98 0.44 -3.95
N TRP A 187 3.43 -0.66 -4.45
CA TRP A 187 3.47 -0.99 -5.88
C TRP A 187 2.29 -1.87 -6.28
N PRO A 188 1.82 -1.75 -7.54
CA PRO A 188 0.58 -2.38 -7.98
C PRO A 188 0.67 -3.91 -8.15
N SER A 189 1.85 -4.45 -8.46
CA SER A 189 2.08 -5.88 -8.66
C SER A 189 3.57 -6.21 -8.60
N GLU A 190 3.91 -7.50 -8.49
CA GLU A 190 5.30 -7.98 -8.57
C GLU A 190 6.00 -7.64 -9.89
N ASP A 191 5.27 -7.23 -10.93
CA ASP A 191 5.86 -6.84 -12.21
C ASP A 191 6.79 -5.64 -12.05
N VAL A 192 6.47 -4.70 -11.14
CA VAL A 192 7.31 -3.51 -10.86
C VAL A 192 8.69 -3.92 -10.34
N PRO A 193 8.82 -4.58 -9.17
CA PRO A 193 10.12 -5.01 -8.68
C PRO A 193 10.82 -5.97 -9.65
N ASN A 194 10.11 -6.91 -10.29
CA ASN A 194 10.70 -7.85 -11.24
C ASN A 194 11.25 -7.18 -12.51
N ALA A 195 10.56 -6.17 -13.03
CA ALA A 195 11.01 -5.42 -14.19
C ALA A 195 12.26 -4.59 -13.87
N LEU A 196 12.29 -3.93 -12.71
CA LEU A 196 13.42 -3.12 -12.25
C LEU A 196 14.67 -3.97 -11.97
N VAL A 197 14.53 -5.09 -11.25
CA VAL A 197 15.65 -6.03 -11.06
C VAL A 197 16.11 -6.61 -12.38
N GLY A 198 15.18 -6.98 -13.26
CA GLY A 198 15.49 -7.48 -14.60
C GLY A 198 16.14 -6.43 -15.51
N ALA A 199 16.02 -5.13 -15.20
CA ALA A 199 16.73 -4.04 -15.86
C ALA A 199 18.11 -3.75 -15.21
N GLY A 200 18.47 -4.51 -14.16
CA GLY A 200 19.76 -4.41 -13.48
C GLY A 200 19.79 -3.38 -12.34
N LEU A 201 18.64 -2.99 -11.80
CA LEU A 201 18.56 -2.10 -10.65
C LEU A 201 18.47 -2.89 -9.34
N ASP A 202 19.15 -2.38 -8.31
CA ASP A 202 19.01 -2.82 -6.93
C ASP A 202 17.79 -2.13 -6.31
N ILE A 203 16.80 -2.91 -5.89
CA ILE A 203 15.58 -2.39 -5.28
C ILE A 203 15.56 -2.64 -3.78
N THR A 204 15.45 -1.58 -2.99
CA THR A 204 15.16 -1.66 -1.56
C THR A 204 13.67 -1.42 -1.34
N PHE A 205 13.02 -2.26 -0.54
CA PHE A 205 11.61 -2.10 -0.21
C PHE A 205 11.31 -2.60 1.21
N GLN A 206 10.26 -2.04 1.83
CA GLN A 206 9.67 -2.65 3.00
C GLN A 206 8.82 -3.83 2.54
N GLY A 207 9.10 -5.03 3.03
CA GLY A 207 8.44 -6.28 2.61
C GLY A 207 7.61 -6.95 3.70
N GLY A 208 7.52 -6.34 4.89
CA GLY A 208 6.77 -6.86 6.01
C GLY A 208 6.16 -5.75 6.88
N PRO A 209 5.35 -6.15 7.88
CA PRO A 209 4.57 -5.22 8.69
C PRO A 209 5.44 -4.35 9.61
N GLN A 210 6.72 -4.67 9.81
CA GLN A 210 7.62 -3.80 10.57
C GLN A 210 8.27 -2.73 9.68
N PRO A 211 8.43 -1.50 10.18
CA PRO A 211 9.19 -0.46 9.48
C PRO A 211 10.65 -0.85 9.17
N ASP A 212 11.21 -1.84 9.88
CA ASP A 212 12.55 -2.39 9.68
C ASP A 212 12.56 -3.75 8.95
N ASP A 213 11.41 -4.22 8.44
CA ASP A 213 11.33 -5.35 7.51
C ASP A 213 11.74 -4.89 6.10
N LEU A 214 12.95 -4.37 6.00
CA LEU A 214 13.54 -3.89 4.78
C LEU A 214 14.30 -5.01 4.08
N TYR A 215 14.11 -5.10 2.78
CA TYR A 215 14.76 -6.07 1.93
C TYR A 215 15.40 -5.37 0.74
N VAL A 216 16.51 -5.92 0.28
CA VAL A 216 17.08 -5.55 -1.01
C VAL A 216 17.00 -6.74 -1.94
N THR A 217 16.49 -6.52 -3.15
CA THR A 217 16.53 -7.51 -4.23
C THR A 217 17.43 -7.02 -5.35
N ARG A 218 18.32 -7.91 -5.82
CA ARG A 218 19.32 -7.63 -6.85
C ARG A 218 19.44 -8.79 -7.82
N LEU A 219 20.04 -8.53 -8.98
CA LEU A 219 20.40 -9.57 -9.94
C LEU A 219 21.85 -10.01 -9.71
N VAL A 220 22.06 -11.22 -9.19
CA VAL A 220 23.37 -11.84 -8.97
C VAL A 220 23.49 -13.05 -9.90
N ASP A 221 24.49 -13.04 -10.79
CA ASP A 221 24.71 -14.11 -11.79
C ASP A 221 23.44 -14.49 -12.59
N GLY A 222 22.61 -13.49 -12.91
CA GLY A 222 21.37 -13.68 -13.66
C GLY A 222 20.21 -14.27 -12.85
N ARG A 223 20.36 -14.40 -11.52
CA ARG A 223 19.31 -14.84 -10.59
C ARG A 223 18.92 -13.68 -9.69
N GLN A 224 17.64 -13.56 -9.38
CA GLN A 224 17.20 -12.60 -8.37
C GLN A 224 17.54 -13.14 -6.99
N GLU A 225 18.27 -12.36 -6.20
CA GLU A 225 18.58 -12.65 -4.82
C GLU A 225 18.00 -11.54 -3.93
N THR A 226 17.31 -11.96 -2.87
CA THR A 226 16.70 -11.07 -1.89
C THR A 226 17.38 -11.27 -0.54
N GLU A 227 17.84 -10.19 0.08
CA GLU A 227 18.40 -10.19 1.42
C GLU A 227 17.65 -9.22 2.34
N ARG A 228 17.57 -9.55 3.62
CA ARG A 228 17.05 -8.63 4.64
C ARG A 228 18.15 -7.66 5.05
N VAL A 229 17.81 -6.38 5.16
CA VAL A 229 18.72 -5.31 5.59
C VAL A 229 18.16 -4.59 6.82
N SER A 230 19.06 -3.97 7.60
CA SER A 230 18.69 -3.30 8.86
C SER A 230 18.26 -1.84 8.70
N GLY A 231 18.22 -1.32 7.47
CA GLY A 231 17.96 0.08 7.19
C GLY A 231 17.91 0.36 5.70
N LEU A 232 17.38 1.54 5.34
CA LEU A 232 17.46 2.06 3.98
C LEU A 232 18.93 2.25 3.56
N PRO A 233 19.23 2.21 2.26
CA PRO A 233 20.59 2.44 1.77
C PRO A 233 21.06 3.85 2.09
N ASP A 234 22.39 4.05 2.11
CA ASP A 234 23.00 5.39 2.26
C ASP A 234 22.69 6.30 1.06
N HIS A 235 22.36 5.71 -0.10
CA HIS A 235 22.01 6.41 -1.32
C HIS A 235 20.97 5.64 -2.15
N ALA A 236 20.01 6.35 -2.73
CA ALA A 236 19.08 5.86 -3.75
C ALA A 236 19.09 6.82 -4.94
N ASP A 237 19.03 6.33 -6.19
CA ASP A 237 18.89 7.21 -7.35
C ASP A 237 17.42 7.62 -7.57
N ILE A 238 16.51 6.70 -7.27
CA ILE A 238 15.06 6.87 -7.48
C ILE A 238 14.31 6.47 -6.21
N VAL A 239 13.36 7.31 -5.81
CA VAL A 239 12.27 6.91 -4.89
C VAL A 239 11.02 6.69 -5.74
N TYR A 240 10.39 5.53 -5.63
CA TYR A 240 9.16 5.19 -6.34
C TYR A 240 7.98 5.14 -5.37
N SER A 241 6.81 5.58 -5.82
CA SER A 241 5.55 5.42 -5.10
C SER A 241 4.37 5.07 -6.01
N HIS A 242 3.53 4.13 -5.56
CA HIS A 242 2.17 3.93 -6.09
C HIS A 242 1.11 4.57 -5.17
N ARG A 243 -0.11 4.75 -5.72
CA ARG A 243 -1.30 5.35 -5.09
C ARG A 243 -1.52 5.09 -3.59
N PRO A 244 -2.24 6.03 -2.92
CA PRO A 244 -2.31 7.46 -3.18
C PRO A 244 -1.05 8.17 -2.64
N ILE A 245 -0.66 9.30 -3.25
CA ILE A 245 0.48 10.10 -2.76
C ILE A 245 0.06 11.15 -1.73
N ASP A 246 -0.77 10.74 -0.77
CA ASP A 246 -1.33 11.63 0.25
C ASP A 246 -0.22 12.30 1.08
N ASP A 247 0.96 11.68 1.15
CA ASP A 247 2.15 12.17 1.86
C ASP A 247 3.36 12.36 0.93
N MET A 248 3.15 13.09 -0.17
CA MET A 248 4.25 13.53 -1.06
C MET A 248 5.38 14.26 -0.32
N PRO A 249 5.13 15.15 0.68
CA PRO A 249 6.20 15.83 1.40
C PRO A 249 7.17 14.88 2.10
N ARG A 250 6.69 13.80 2.74
CA ARG A 250 7.55 12.79 3.35
C ARG A 250 8.41 12.07 2.31
N LEU A 251 7.83 11.72 1.16
CA LEU A 251 8.57 11.05 0.07
C LEU A 251 9.66 11.96 -0.51
N LEU A 252 9.39 13.26 -0.65
CA LEU A 252 10.39 14.25 -1.09
C LEU A 252 11.50 14.45 -0.06
N GLU A 253 11.17 14.50 1.24
CA GLU A 253 12.18 14.56 2.30
C GLU A 253 13.05 13.30 2.31
N GLU A 254 12.46 12.13 2.08
CA GLU A 254 13.19 10.89 1.98
C GLU A 254 14.09 10.85 0.74
N ALA A 255 13.58 11.22 -0.43
CA ALA A 255 14.36 11.34 -1.66
C ALA A 255 15.59 12.25 -1.43
N ARG A 256 15.39 13.41 -0.80
CA ARG A 256 16.49 14.32 -0.45
C ARG A 256 17.49 13.69 0.52
N ARG A 257 17.03 12.98 1.55
CA ARG A 257 17.90 12.31 2.53
C ARG A 257 18.75 11.21 1.87
N LEU A 258 18.16 10.48 0.93
CA LEU A 258 18.81 9.40 0.19
C LEU A 258 19.63 9.91 -1.01
N GLY A 259 19.66 11.22 -1.27
CA GLY A 259 20.35 11.77 -2.43
C GLY A 259 19.71 11.41 -3.78
N ALA A 260 18.44 11.01 -3.80
CA ALA A 260 17.73 10.64 -5.02
C ALA A 260 17.52 11.85 -5.92
N SER A 261 17.82 11.67 -7.20
CA SER A 261 17.58 12.69 -8.23
C SER A 261 16.13 12.66 -8.73
N THR A 262 15.38 11.59 -8.47
CA THR A 262 14.05 11.39 -9.05
C THR A 262 13.05 10.81 -8.05
N LEU A 263 11.85 11.39 -8.02
CA LEU A 263 10.65 10.81 -7.45
C LEU A 263 9.75 10.32 -8.60
N TRP A 264 9.61 9.00 -8.72
CA TRP A 264 8.72 8.38 -9.70
C TRP A 264 7.39 8.02 -9.03
N HIS A 265 6.31 8.70 -9.40
CA HIS A 265 4.99 8.45 -8.83
C HIS A 265 4.03 7.87 -9.86
N GLN A 266 3.51 6.67 -9.61
CA GLN A 266 2.49 6.07 -10.43
C GLN A 266 1.10 6.30 -9.82
N SER A 267 0.27 7.04 -10.55
CA SER A 267 -1.06 7.43 -10.08
C SER A 267 -2.06 6.29 -10.02
N GLY A 268 -1.80 5.15 -10.67
CA GLY A 268 -2.70 4.01 -10.78
C GLY A 268 -4.09 4.33 -11.34
N LEU A 269 -4.24 5.45 -12.02
CA LEU A 269 -5.49 5.84 -12.66
C LEU A 269 -5.33 5.79 -14.17
N ASP A 270 -6.37 5.33 -14.86
CA ASP A 270 -6.47 5.47 -16.31
C ASP A 270 -7.00 6.86 -16.70
N GLU A 271 -7.14 7.12 -18.01
CA GLU A 271 -7.64 8.41 -18.54
C GLU A 271 -9.07 8.76 -18.10
N ARG A 272 -9.83 7.78 -17.60
CA ARG A 272 -11.20 7.96 -17.11
C ARG A 272 -11.22 8.22 -15.60
N GLY A 273 -10.07 8.16 -14.94
CA GLY A 273 -9.95 8.20 -13.49
C GLY A 273 -10.35 6.88 -12.82
N GLU A 274 -10.43 5.78 -13.58
CA GLU A 274 -10.70 4.45 -13.05
C GLU A 274 -9.41 3.80 -12.54
N LYS A 275 -9.53 2.88 -11.59
CA LYS A 275 -8.37 2.20 -11.01
C LYS A 275 -7.75 1.26 -12.04
N ASP A 276 -6.47 1.49 -12.35
CA ASP A 276 -5.67 0.65 -13.23
C ASP A 276 -4.29 0.40 -12.58
N PRO A 277 -3.89 -0.87 -12.35
CA PRO A 277 -2.55 -1.22 -11.88
C PRO A 277 -1.40 -0.67 -12.73
N ALA A 278 -1.60 -0.39 -14.03
CA ALA A 278 -0.62 0.25 -14.91
C ALA A 278 -0.91 1.75 -15.12
N GLY A 279 -2.00 2.26 -14.52
CA GLY A 279 -2.45 3.63 -14.68
C GLY A 279 -1.40 4.65 -14.26
N VAL A 280 -1.22 5.67 -15.09
CA VAL A 280 -0.30 6.80 -14.89
C VAL A 280 -0.99 8.15 -15.07
N HIS A 281 -2.30 8.14 -15.30
CA HIS A 281 -3.04 9.33 -15.62
C HIS A 281 -3.05 10.30 -14.44
N LEU A 282 -2.64 11.52 -14.73
CA LEU A 282 -2.80 12.70 -13.90
C LEU A 282 -3.28 13.81 -14.82
N THR A 283 -4.11 14.72 -14.30
CA THR A 283 -4.37 15.96 -15.01
C THR A 283 -3.08 16.78 -15.12
N GLU A 284 -2.98 17.61 -16.16
CA GLU A 284 -1.82 18.50 -16.37
C GLU A 284 -1.56 19.38 -15.14
N ALA A 285 -2.61 19.93 -14.53
CA ALA A 285 -2.51 20.75 -13.33
C ALA A 285 -1.95 19.98 -12.12
N GLU A 286 -2.35 18.72 -11.94
CA GLU A 286 -1.82 17.87 -10.87
C GLU A 286 -0.37 17.46 -11.11
N ALA A 287 0.00 17.16 -12.36
CA ALA A 287 1.38 16.84 -12.72
C ALA A 287 2.30 18.05 -12.51
N ASP A 288 1.88 19.24 -12.96
CA ASP A 288 2.62 20.50 -12.79
C ASP A 288 2.80 20.87 -11.32
N GLN A 289 1.72 20.74 -10.52
CA GLN A 289 1.79 21.01 -9.09
C GLN A 289 2.82 20.11 -8.40
N ARG A 290 2.82 18.81 -8.71
CA ARG A 290 3.78 17.85 -8.12
C ARG A 290 5.19 18.11 -8.62
N ALA A 291 5.38 18.38 -9.90
CA ALA A 291 6.67 18.74 -10.46
C ALA A 291 7.26 20.00 -9.80
N ALA A 292 6.43 21.01 -9.54
CA ALA A 292 6.87 22.23 -8.85
C ALA A 292 7.37 21.92 -7.42
N LEU A 293 6.64 21.11 -6.65
CA LEU A 293 7.04 20.70 -5.30
C LEU A 293 8.34 19.89 -5.29
N ALA A 294 8.52 18.97 -6.24
CA ALA A 294 9.73 18.18 -6.35
C ALA A 294 10.94 19.05 -6.73
N HIS A 295 10.74 19.98 -7.67
CA HIS A 295 11.77 20.92 -8.10
C HIS A 295 12.26 21.83 -6.95
N GLU A 296 11.38 22.25 -6.04
CA GLU A 296 11.77 23.05 -4.86
C GLU A 296 12.82 22.37 -3.96
N VAL A 297 12.86 21.04 -3.95
CA VAL A 297 13.84 20.25 -3.19
C VAL A 297 14.95 19.67 -4.06
N GLY A 298 14.98 20.01 -5.36
CA GLY A 298 16.00 19.56 -6.31
C GLY A 298 15.82 18.11 -6.80
N VAL A 299 14.59 17.61 -6.80
CA VAL A 299 14.24 16.26 -7.25
C VAL A 299 13.37 16.35 -8.52
N ASP A 300 13.68 15.56 -9.54
CA ASP A 300 12.84 15.45 -10.73
C ASP A 300 11.58 14.63 -10.42
N PHE A 301 10.43 15.07 -10.93
CA PHE A 301 9.17 14.34 -10.81
C PHE A 301 8.83 13.62 -12.11
N VAL A 302 8.55 12.32 -12.01
CA VAL A 302 8.13 11.48 -13.14
C VAL A 302 6.81 10.81 -12.78
N SER A 303 5.78 11.02 -13.59
CA SER A 303 4.49 10.33 -13.43
C SER A 303 4.14 9.34 -14.54
N ALA A 304 4.83 9.43 -15.67
CA ALA A 304 4.63 8.58 -16.84
C ALA A 304 5.98 8.34 -17.54
N PRO A 305 6.17 7.22 -18.25
CA PRO A 305 5.21 6.15 -18.50
C PRO A 305 5.08 5.18 -17.31
N TYR A 306 4.35 4.08 -17.49
CA TYR A 306 4.35 3.00 -16.51
C TYR A 306 5.80 2.47 -16.37
N ILE A 307 6.29 2.38 -15.13
CA ILE A 307 7.72 2.11 -14.88
C ILE A 307 8.16 0.74 -15.42
N VAL A 308 7.27 -0.25 -15.50
CA VAL A 308 7.56 -1.56 -16.10
C VAL A 308 7.84 -1.43 -17.60
N GLU A 309 7.10 -0.56 -18.30
CA GLU A 309 7.32 -0.31 -19.73
C GLU A 309 8.67 0.38 -19.96
N ALA A 310 8.99 1.37 -19.12
CA ALA A 310 10.30 2.04 -19.18
C ALA A 310 11.45 1.08 -18.84
N ALA A 311 11.29 0.23 -17.83
CA ALA A 311 12.29 -0.77 -17.44
C ALA A 311 12.50 -1.83 -18.55
N ALA A 312 11.42 -2.24 -19.23
CA ALA A 312 11.51 -3.14 -20.37
C ALA A 312 12.33 -2.54 -21.53
N ALA A 313 12.29 -1.22 -21.73
CA ALA A 313 13.09 -0.52 -22.73
C ALA A 313 14.60 -0.44 -22.37
N VAL A 314 14.97 -0.71 -21.11
CA VAL A 314 16.37 -0.75 -20.64
C VAL A 314 16.97 -2.16 -20.69
N ARG A 315 16.13 -3.22 -20.74
CA ARG A 315 16.59 -4.62 -20.77
C ARG A 315 17.51 -4.89 -21.97
N GLY A 316 18.72 -5.41 -21.71
CA GLY A 316 19.75 -5.70 -22.72
C GLY A 316 21.13 -5.09 -22.45
N ARG A 317 21.37 -4.63 -21.22
CA ARG A 317 22.71 -4.28 -20.73
C ARG A 317 23.62 -5.49 -20.56
#